data_AF-A0A820AU63-F1
#
_entry.id   AF-A0A820AU63-F1
#
_cell.length_a   1.000
_cell.length_b   1.000
_cell.length_c   1.000
_cell.angle_alpha   90.00
_cell.angle_beta   90.00
_cell.angle_gamma   90.00
#
_symmetry.space_group_name_H-M   'P 1'
#
loop_
_entity.id
_entity.type
_entity.pdbx_description
1 polymer ?
#
loop_
_entity_poly.entity_id
_entity_poly.type
_entity_poly.pdbx_seq_one_letter_code
_entity_poly.pdbx_strand_id
1 'polypeptide(L)'
;AFIIPYFCTYFLIGTPLFFLEMSLGQFTSRGAAAASKMSRMFKGLGWTIGINSFLCSIYYNIIIAWILFYFFASFRSKLRWSDCGNWWNTERCANPETLNYSNSTIFCNSIHHQTNCTIPTLPAEEYFDNYVLHRSDSLDNLDLPSARFGIKFYLKPNWNKIRQFDVTYSLGIAFGSIISG
;
A
#
# COMPACT_ATOMS: atom_id res chain seq x y z
N ALA A 1 6.89 -4.23 -17.70
CA ALA A 1 8.29 -4.69 -17.62
C ALA A 1 8.99 -4.01 -16.44
N PHE A 2 8.47 -4.24 -15.23
CA PHE A 2 8.95 -3.61 -13.99
C PHE A 2 9.87 -4.52 -13.16
N ILE A 3 9.69 -5.83 -13.33
CA ILE A 3 10.42 -6.86 -12.58
C ILE A 3 11.91 -6.91 -12.95
N ILE A 4 12.23 -6.73 -14.25
CA ILE A 4 13.61 -6.76 -14.75
C ILE A 4 14.46 -5.63 -14.12
N PRO A 5 14.08 -4.34 -14.20
CA PRO A 5 14.86 -3.28 -13.58
C PRO A 5 14.93 -3.41 -12.06
N TYR A 6 13.87 -3.91 -11.40
CA TYR A 6 13.87 -4.17 -9.96
C TYR A 6 14.94 -5.18 -9.52
N PHE A 7 15.06 -6.33 -10.20
CA PHE A 7 16.11 -7.29 -9.85
C PHE A 7 17.51 -6.75 -10.14
N CYS A 8 17.69 -6.00 -11.24
CA CYS A 8 18.97 -5.37 -11.53
C CYS A 8 19.39 -4.38 -10.44
N THR A 9 18.51 -3.50 -9.99
CA THR A 9 18.82 -2.54 -8.91
C THR A 9 19.01 -3.24 -7.57
N TYR A 10 18.24 -4.29 -7.29
CA TYR A 10 18.37 -5.08 -6.07
C TYR A 10 19.76 -5.72 -5.95
N PHE A 11 20.24 -6.42 -6.99
CA PHE A 11 21.55 -7.08 -6.94
C PHE A 11 22.73 -6.12 -7.08
N LEU A 12 22.62 -5.09 -7.93
CA LEU A 12 23.75 -4.18 -8.19
C LEU A 12 23.93 -3.09 -7.13
N ILE A 13 22.84 -2.67 -6.48
CA ILE A 13 22.86 -1.55 -5.51
C ILE A 13 22.40 -2.04 -4.14
N GLY A 14 21.31 -2.79 -4.07
CA GLY A 14 20.74 -3.26 -2.80
C GLY A 14 21.67 -4.19 -2.02
N THR A 15 22.10 -5.30 -2.63
CA THR A 15 22.99 -6.29 -2.01
C THR A 15 24.33 -5.69 -1.51
N PRO A 16 25.08 -4.90 -2.29
CA PRO A 16 26.32 -4.31 -1.80
C PRO A 16 26.11 -3.26 -0.70
N LEU A 17 25.02 -2.49 -0.74
CA LEU A 17 24.68 -1.54 0.34
C LEU A 17 24.35 -2.27 1.64
N PHE A 18 23.56 -3.34 1.59
CA PHE A 18 23.25 -4.15 2.76
C PHE A 18 24.51 -4.79 3.36
N PHE A 19 25.41 -5.31 2.51
CA PHE A 19 26.68 -5.87 2.98
C PHE A 19 27.59 -4.80 3.64
N LEU A 20 27.60 -3.57 3.10
CA LEU A 20 28.33 -2.45 3.67
C LEU A 20 27.75 -2.05 5.04
N GLU A 21 26.42 -2.01 5.19
CA GLU A 21 25.77 -1.74 6.47
C GLU A 21 26.09 -2.82 7.51
N MET A 22 25.99 -4.10 7.14
CA MET A 22 26.29 -5.21 8.03
C MET A 22 27.76 -5.23 8.46
N SER A 23 28.70 -5.01 7.53
CA SER A 23 30.13 -4.96 7.85
C SER A 23 30.48 -3.76 8.75
N LEU A 24 29.86 -2.58 8.54
CA LEU A 24 30.01 -1.43 9.44
C LEU A 24 29.41 -1.67 10.83
N GLY A 25 28.26 -2.34 10.91
CA GLY A 25 27.62 -2.72 12.16
C GLY A 25 28.49 -3.69 12.97
N GLN A 26 29.07 -4.69 12.31
CA GLN A 26 30.01 -5.62 12.94
C GLN A 26 31.31 -4.92 13.38
N PHE A 27 31.90 -4.07 12.53
CA PHE A 27 33.14 -3.34 12.84
C PHE A 27 33.00 -2.38 14.03
N THR A 28 31.88 -1.68 14.12
CA THR A 28 31.64 -0.72 15.21
C THR A 28 31.09 -1.36 16.48
N SER A 29 30.70 -2.65 16.44
CA SER A 29 30.10 -3.42 17.55
C SER A 29 28.99 -2.67 18.28
N ARG A 30 28.33 -1.76 17.56
CA ARG A 30 27.28 -0.87 18.02
C ARG A 30 26.35 -0.67 16.81
N GLY A 31 25.03 -0.59 17.02
CA GLY A 31 24.05 -0.49 15.93
C GLY A 31 24.23 0.74 15.04
N ALA A 32 23.45 0.90 13.96
CA ALA A 32 23.63 1.97 12.96
C ALA A 32 23.71 3.41 13.54
N ALA A 33 23.14 3.66 14.72
CA ALA A 33 23.31 4.90 15.49
C ALA A 33 24.76 5.18 15.96
N ALA A 34 25.66 4.22 15.85
CA ALA A 34 27.06 4.33 16.21
C ALA A 34 27.93 4.92 15.09
N ALA A 35 27.46 4.89 13.83
CA ALA A 35 28.10 5.60 12.73
C ALA A 35 28.20 7.12 13.04
N SER A 36 27.24 7.65 13.80
CA SER A 36 27.23 9.02 14.34
C SER A 36 28.38 9.34 15.32
N LYS A 37 29.08 8.33 15.83
CA LYS A 37 30.28 8.47 16.66
C LYS A 37 31.59 8.37 15.86
N MET A 38 31.56 7.86 14.62
CA MET A 38 32.75 7.68 13.79
C MET A 38 33.18 8.98 13.10
N SER A 39 32.23 9.83 12.68
CA SER A 39 32.51 11.18 12.18
C SER A 39 31.45 12.20 12.60
N ARG A 40 31.87 13.46 12.80
CA ARG A 40 30.97 14.58 13.18
C ARG A 40 29.93 14.88 12.09
N MET A 41 30.18 14.47 10.84
CA MET A 41 29.27 14.65 9.69
C MET A 41 28.08 13.69 9.72
N PHE A 42 28.23 12.49 10.30
CA PHE A 42 27.16 11.48 10.38
C PHE A 42 26.34 11.55 11.68
N LYS A 43 26.50 12.60 12.49
CA LYS A 43 25.83 12.73 13.79
C LYS A 43 24.29 12.80 13.67
N GLY A 44 23.78 13.38 12.58
CA GLY A 44 22.34 13.44 12.30
C GLY A 44 21.75 12.10 11.86
N LEU A 45 22.54 11.24 11.21
CA LEU A 45 22.07 9.98 10.64
C LEU A 45 21.51 9.03 11.72
N GLY A 46 22.16 8.94 12.88
CA GLY A 46 21.73 8.08 13.98
C GLY A 46 20.40 8.51 14.61
N TRP A 47 20.15 9.83 14.69
CA TRP A 47 18.86 10.35 15.15
C TRP A 47 17.75 10.04 14.14
N THR A 48 18.01 10.23 12.86
CA THR A 48 17.05 9.89 11.79
C THR A 48 16.70 8.42 11.79
N ILE A 49 17.68 7.52 11.94
CA ILE A 49 17.45 6.08 12.01
C ILE A 49 16.59 5.72 13.22
N GLY A 50 16.87 6.30 14.40
CA GLY A 50 16.06 6.08 15.61
C GLY A 50 14.61 6.55 15.46
N ILE A 51 14.40 7.74 14.91
CA ILE A 51 13.05 8.29 14.65
C ILE A 51 12.33 7.41 13.61
N ASN A 52 13.02 6.99 12.55
CA ASN A 52 12.47 6.11 11.53
C ASN A 52 12.02 4.77 12.13
N SER A 53 12.87 4.10 12.92
CA SER A 53 12.51 2.85 13.60
C SER A 53 11.29 3.02 14.52
N PHE A 54 11.20 4.15 15.23
CA PHE A 54 10.05 4.45 16.08
C PHE A 54 8.76 4.62 15.27
N LEU A 55 8.79 5.39 14.17
CA LEU A 55 7.63 5.58 13.30
C LEU A 55 7.21 4.28 12.60
N CYS A 56 8.17 3.50 12.10
CA CYS A 56 7.90 2.17 11.54
C CYS A 56 7.24 1.27 12.58
N SER A 57 7.73 1.25 13.82
CA SER A 57 7.14 0.46 14.90
C SER A 57 5.67 0.82 15.13
N ILE A 58 5.33 2.11 15.24
CA ILE A 58 3.93 2.55 15.41
C ILE A 58 3.07 2.11 14.22
N TYR A 59 3.55 2.35 12.99
CA TYR A 59 2.83 1.99 11.77
C TYR A 59 2.57 0.48 11.68
N TYR A 60 3.58 -0.36 11.88
CA TYR A 60 3.43 -1.81 11.81
C TYR A 60 2.53 -2.37 12.90
N ASN A 61 2.57 -1.81 14.12
CA ASN A 61 1.65 -2.23 15.18
C ASN A 61 0.18 -1.96 14.81
N ILE A 62 -0.13 -0.85 14.13
CA ILE A 62 -1.49 -0.55 13.64
C ILE A 62 -1.91 -1.59 12.59
N ILE A 63 -1.04 -1.93 11.63
CA ILE A 63 -1.33 -2.96 10.62
C ILE A 63 -1.57 -4.32 11.27
N ILE A 64 -0.74 -4.72 12.24
CA ILE A 64 -0.91 -5.98 12.97
C ILE A 64 -2.24 -5.97 13.73
N ALA A 65 -2.62 -4.86 14.36
CA ALA A 65 -3.91 -4.74 15.04
C ALA A 65 -5.08 -4.94 14.07
N TRP A 66 -5.04 -4.36 12.87
CA TRP A 66 -6.04 -4.63 11.84
C TRP A 66 -6.06 -6.10 11.43
N ILE A 67 -4.91 -6.71 11.14
CA ILE A 67 -4.84 -8.13 10.76
C ILE A 67 -5.44 -9.03 11.86
N LEU A 68 -5.08 -8.81 13.12
CA LEU A 68 -5.63 -9.57 14.25
C LEU A 68 -7.15 -9.36 14.38
N PHE A 69 -7.62 -8.13 14.23
CA PHE A 69 -9.04 -7.81 14.22
C PHE A 69 -9.79 -8.60 13.13
N TYR A 70 -9.30 -8.58 11.89
CA TYR A 70 -9.87 -9.34 10.78
C TYR A 70 -9.76 -10.87 10.95
N PHE A 71 -8.66 -11.33 11.55
CA PHE A 71 -8.45 -12.74 11.87
C PHE A 71 -9.51 -13.25 12.85
N PHE A 72 -9.75 -12.54 13.96
CA PHE A 72 -10.80 -12.92 14.90
C PHE A 72 -12.21 -12.73 14.33
N ALA A 73 -12.43 -11.70 13.50
CA ALA A 73 -13.70 -11.48 12.83
C ALA A 73 -14.05 -12.59 11.82
N SER A 74 -13.05 -13.30 11.28
CA SER A 74 -13.23 -14.38 10.32
C SER A 74 -13.75 -15.69 10.93
N PHE A 75 -13.71 -15.86 12.26
CA PHE A 75 -14.34 -17.01 12.94
C PHE A 75 -15.88 -16.90 13.03
N ARG A 76 -16.48 -15.80 12.55
CA ARG A 76 -17.94 -15.65 12.49
C ARG A 76 -18.50 -16.48 11.32
N SER A 77 -19.67 -17.08 11.53
CA SER A 77 -20.37 -17.88 10.51
C SER A 77 -20.75 -17.08 9.25
N LYS A 78 -21.06 -15.78 9.43
CA LYS A 78 -21.30 -14.82 8.36
C LYS A 78 -20.27 -13.69 8.48
N LEU A 79 -19.50 -13.45 7.43
CA LEU A 79 -18.48 -12.42 7.40
C LEU A 79 -19.14 -11.04 7.29
N ARG A 80 -18.68 -10.06 8.07
CA ARG A 80 -19.28 -8.71 8.06
C ARG A 80 -19.05 -7.94 6.76
N TRP A 81 -18.08 -8.37 5.96
CA TRP A 81 -17.73 -7.80 4.66
C TRP A 81 -18.23 -8.65 3.47
N SER A 82 -19.07 -9.67 3.69
CA SER A 82 -19.62 -10.47 2.59
C SER A 82 -20.76 -9.79 1.84
N ASP A 83 -21.52 -8.92 2.53
CA ASP A 83 -22.76 -8.38 2.00
C ASP A 83 -23.02 -6.91 2.38
N CYS A 84 -23.77 -6.24 1.53
CA CYS A 84 -24.18 -4.85 1.68
C CYS A 84 -25.32 -4.63 2.71
N GLY A 85 -25.76 -5.65 3.47
CA GLY A 85 -26.91 -5.56 4.39
C GLY A 85 -26.62 -4.99 5.80
N ASN A 86 -25.55 -4.22 5.98
CA ASN A 86 -25.12 -3.71 7.28
C ASN A 86 -25.35 -2.20 7.42
N TRP A 87 -25.39 -1.69 8.67
CA TRP A 87 -25.69 -0.28 8.98
C TRP A 87 -24.61 0.72 8.56
N TRP A 88 -23.39 0.25 8.29
CA TRP A 88 -22.26 1.06 7.83
C TRP A 88 -22.16 1.14 6.29
N ASN A 89 -23.02 0.42 5.57
CA ASN A 89 -22.99 0.41 4.11
C ASN A 89 -23.83 1.55 3.51
N THR A 90 -23.35 2.11 2.41
CA THR A 90 -24.03 3.17 1.66
C THR A 90 -24.90 2.59 0.53
N GLU A 91 -25.73 3.43 -0.08
CA GLU A 91 -26.53 3.08 -1.26
C GLU A 91 -25.67 2.68 -2.49
N ARG A 92 -24.35 2.92 -2.44
CA ARG A 92 -23.40 2.60 -3.51
C ARG A 92 -22.82 1.19 -3.41
N CYS A 93 -23.03 0.51 -2.29
CA CYS A 93 -22.53 -0.84 -2.06
C CYS A 93 -23.25 -1.84 -2.98
N ALA A 94 -22.47 -2.60 -3.74
CA ALA A 94 -23.00 -3.66 -4.61
C ALA A 94 -22.39 -5.02 -4.27
N ASN A 95 -23.23 -6.02 -4.02
CA ASN A 95 -22.76 -7.40 -3.86
C ASN A 95 -22.34 -7.96 -5.23
N PRO A 96 -21.14 -8.55 -5.36
CA PRO A 96 -20.65 -9.09 -6.62
C PRO A 96 -21.56 -10.21 -7.17
N GLU A 97 -22.24 -10.95 -6.29
CA GLU A 97 -23.18 -12.03 -6.66
C GLU A 97 -24.52 -11.50 -7.20
N THR A 98 -24.94 -10.29 -6.81
CA THR A 98 -26.17 -9.66 -7.31
C THR A 98 -25.95 -8.74 -8.50
N LEU A 99 -24.69 -8.59 -8.96
CA LEU A 99 -24.37 -7.98 -10.25
C LEU A 99 -24.74 -8.93 -11.41
N ASN A 100 -25.94 -9.51 -11.37
CA ASN A 100 -26.55 -10.09 -12.56
C ASN A 100 -26.93 -8.94 -13.48
N TYR A 101 -26.35 -8.99 -14.67
CA TYR A 101 -26.27 -8.02 -15.77
C TYR A 101 -27.62 -7.49 -16.31
N SER A 102 -28.73 -7.57 -15.59
CA SER A 102 -30.04 -7.37 -16.19
C SER A 102 -30.93 -6.28 -15.60
N ASN A 103 -30.75 -5.76 -14.37
CA ASN A 103 -31.74 -4.79 -13.84
C ASN A 103 -31.30 -3.90 -12.65
N SER A 104 -30.07 -3.39 -12.66
CA SER A 104 -29.64 -2.43 -11.61
C SER A 104 -29.00 -1.22 -12.27
N THR A 105 -29.70 -0.09 -12.18
CA THR A 105 -29.24 1.29 -12.36
C THR A 105 -27.75 1.45 -12.73
N ILE A 106 -27.52 1.71 -14.02
CA ILE A 106 -26.36 2.44 -14.56
C ILE A 106 -25.00 1.86 -14.13
N PHE A 107 -24.60 0.75 -14.75
CA PHE A 107 -23.18 0.61 -15.07
C PHE A 107 -22.77 1.79 -15.94
N CYS A 108 -21.62 2.42 -15.66
CA CYS A 108 -20.95 3.33 -16.59
C CYS A 108 -20.53 2.56 -17.85
N ASN A 109 -21.48 2.09 -18.65
CA ASN A 109 -21.22 1.57 -19.97
C ASN A 109 -20.83 2.76 -20.84
N SER A 110 -19.66 2.67 -21.47
CA SER A 110 -19.00 3.71 -22.26
C SER A 110 -19.78 4.19 -23.51
N ILE A 111 -21.09 3.92 -23.60
CA ILE A 111 -21.96 4.17 -24.76
C ILE A 111 -22.98 5.28 -24.47
N HIS A 112 -23.29 5.59 -23.20
CA HIS A 112 -24.09 6.76 -22.85
C HIS A 112 -23.30 7.67 -21.90
N HIS A 113 -23.12 8.93 -22.31
CA HIS A 113 -22.57 10.01 -21.51
C HIS A 113 -23.58 10.38 -20.39
N GLN A 114 -23.73 9.48 -19.42
CA GLN A 114 -24.60 9.70 -18.28
C GLN A 114 -23.77 10.40 -17.20
N THR A 115 -24.06 11.68 -17.00
CA THR A 115 -23.30 12.60 -16.13
C THR A 115 -23.45 12.31 -14.64
N ASN A 116 -24.44 11.48 -14.26
CA ASN A 116 -24.69 11.06 -12.88
C ASN A 116 -24.55 9.54 -12.77
N CYS A 117 -23.33 9.03 -12.90
CA CYS A 117 -23.05 7.63 -12.60
C CYS A 117 -22.19 7.53 -11.35
N THR A 118 -22.72 6.88 -10.33
CA THR A 118 -21.97 6.55 -9.12
C THR A 118 -21.32 5.18 -9.31
N ILE A 119 -19.99 5.14 -9.26
CA ILE A 119 -19.23 3.89 -9.37
C ILE A 119 -19.59 3.01 -8.16
N PRO A 120 -20.02 1.75 -8.36
CA PRO A 120 -20.37 0.86 -7.26
C PRO A 120 -19.13 0.47 -6.46
N THR A 121 -19.29 0.37 -5.15
CA THR A 121 -18.25 0.03 -4.16
C THR A 121 -18.43 -1.40 -3.66
N LEU A 122 -17.32 -2.09 -3.35
CA LEU A 122 -17.41 -3.45 -2.83
C LEU A 122 -17.73 -3.44 -1.32
N PRO A 123 -18.49 -4.43 -0.80
CA PRO A 123 -18.82 -4.52 0.63
C PRO A 123 -17.58 -4.61 1.53
N ALA A 124 -16.49 -5.19 1.04
CA ALA A 124 -15.24 -5.28 1.78
C ALA A 124 -14.49 -3.95 1.90
N GLU A 125 -14.64 -3.06 0.91
CA GLU A 125 -14.02 -1.74 0.95
C GLU A 125 -14.79 -0.82 1.89
N GLU A 126 -16.14 -0.80 1.80
CA GLU A 126 -16.96 -0.02 2.74
C GLU A 126 -16.82 -0.50 4.18
N TYR A 127 -16.66 -1.82 4.39
CA TYR A 127 -16.36 -2.35 5.71
C TYR A 127 -15.03 -1.80 6.25
N PHE A 128 -13.99 -1.68 5.42
CA PHE A 128 -12.74 -1.10 5.86
C PHE A 128 -12.86 0.41 6.10
N ASP A 129 -13.45 1.15 5.16
CA ASP A 129 -13.49 2.62 5.22
C ASP A 129 -14.47 3.14 6.29
N ASN A 130 -15.69 2.61 6.36
CA ASN A 130 -16.74 3.15 7.23
C ASN A 130 -16.75 2.51 8.62
N TYR A 131 -16.42 1.22 8.72
CA TYR A 131 -16.49 0.48 9.98
C TYR A 131 -15.14 0.33 10.69
N VAL A 132 -14.05 0.05 9.96
CA VAL A 132 -12.73 -0.11 10.59
C VAL A 132 -12.01 1.22 10.75
N LEU A 133 -11.98 2.04 9.70
CA LEU A 133 -11.27 3.32 9.69
C LEU A 133 -12.12 4.48 10.21
N HIS A 134 -13.46 4.36 10.18
CA HIS A 134 -14.38 5.46 10.49
C HIS A 134 -14.04 6.74 9.72
N ARG A 135 -13.88 6.62 8.40
CA ARG A 135 -13.54 7.74 7.50
C ARG A 135 -14.67 8.78 7.46
N SER A 136 -14.30 10.06 7.35
CA SER A 136 -15.23 11.20 7.25
C SER A 136 -15.25 11.80 5.84
N ASP A 137 -16.41 12.33 5.43
CA ASP A 137 -16.73 12.84 4.08
C ASP A 137 -15.76 13.91 3.54
N SER A 138 -14.98 14.57 4.41
CA SER A 138 -14.04 15.63 4.02
C SER A 138 -12.83 15.13 3.22
N LEU A 139 -12.56 13.82 3.24
CA LEU A 139 -11.42 13.19 2.55
C LEU A 139 -11.79 12.58 1.18
N ASP A 140 -13.06 12.63 0.78
CA ASP A 140 -13.54 11.98 -0.45
C ASP A 140 -13.15 12.77 -1.71
N ASN A 141 -12.85 14.06 -1.56
CA ASN A 141 -12.37 14.93 -2.65
C ASN A 141 -10.89 14.71 -3.01
N LEU A 142 -10.16 13.87 -2.28
CA LEU A 142 -8.76 13.52 -2.57
C LEU A 142 -8.59 12.16 -3.24
N ASP A 143 -9.63 11.33 -3.33
CA ASP A 143 -9.51 10.03 -3.96
C ASP A 143 -9.42 10.20 -5.48
N LEU A 144 -8.24 9.91 -6.04
CA LEU A 144 -8.10 9.84 -7.49
C LEU A 144 -8.93 8.65 -7.99
N PRO A 145 -9.96 8.86 -8.83
CA PRO A 145 -10.87 7.81 -9.30
C PRO A 145 -10.16 6.70 -10.12
N SER A 146 -8.88 6.90 -10.43
CA SER A 146 -8.04 5.98 -11.22
C SER A 146 -7.24 4.96 -10.41
N ALA A 147 -7.14 5.07 -9.07
CA ALA A 147 -6.29 4.20 -8.26
C ALA A 147 -6.68 2.71 -8.36
N ARG A 148 -7.99 2.42 -8.49
CA ARG A 148 -8.56 1.07 -8.63
C ARG A 148 -8.17 0.35 -9.92
N PHE A 149 -7.72 1.08 -10.94
CA PHE A 149 -7.23 0.49 -12.20
C PHE A 149 -5.75 0.11 -12.16
N GLY A 150 -5.04 0.40 -11.05
CA GLY A 150 -3.60 0.16 -10.90
C GLY A 150 -3.19 -1.30 -11.09
N ILE A 151 -4.02 -2.27 -10.70
CA ILE A 151 -3.72 -3.70 -10.83
C ILE A 151 -3.62 -4.12 -12.31
N LYS A 152 -4.47 -3.56 -13.18
CA LYS A 152 -4.43 -3.78 -14.63
C LYS A 152 -3.24 -3.07 -15.30
N PHE A 153 -2.79 -1.95 -14.72
CA PHE A 153 -1.59 -1.23 -15.15
C PHE A 153 -0.30 -1.99 -14.81
N TYR A 154 -0.24 -2.64 -13.64
CA TYR A 154 0.92 -3.44 -13.22
C TYR A 154 1.18 -4.66 -14.12
N LEU A 155 0.13 -5.29 -14.63
CA LEU A 155 0.22 -6.56 -15.39
C LEU A 155 0.38 -6.36 -16.90
N LYS A 156 0.18 -5.16 -17.45
CA LYS A 156 0.34 -4.91 -18.89
C LYS A 156 1.73 -4.33 -19.19
N PRO A 157 2.69 -5.12 -19.72
CA PRO A 157 4.02 -4.61 -20.02
C PRO A 157 3.95 -3.63 -21.20
N ASN A 158 4.20 -2.35 -20.95
CA ASN A 158 4.40 -1.36 -22.00
C ASN A 158 5.88 -0.97 -22.06
N TRP A 159 6.59 -1.49 -23.05
CA TRP A 159 8.04 -1.33 -23.21
C TRP A 159 8.44 0.07 -23.69
N ASN A 160 7.50 0.83 -24.26
CA ASN A 160 7.73 2.20 -24.73
C ASN A 160 7.72 3.25 -23.60
N LYS A 161 7.42 2.84 -22.35
CA LYS A 161 7.29 3.74 -21.21
C LYS A 161 8.43 3.62 -20.18
N ILE A 162 9.48 2.84 -20.48
CA ILE A 162 10.67 2.71 -19.63
C ILE A 162 11.46 4.03 -19.67
N ARG A 163 11.02 5.02 -18.89
CA ARG A 163 11.75 6.26 -18.61
C ARG A 163 12.31 6.20 -17.19
N GLN A 164 13.32 7.03 -16.93
CA GLN A 164 13.99 7.25 -15.64
C GLN A 164 13.09 7.17 -14.40
N PHE A 165 11.83 7.60 -14.50
CA PHE A 165 10.85 7.58 -13.41
C PHE A 165 10.55 6.18 -12.85
N ASP A 166 10.45 5.16 -13.69
CA ASP A 166 10.17 3.78 -13.24
C ASP A 166 11.39 3.16 -12.52
N VAL A 167 12.60 3.56 -12.92
CA VAL A 167 13.85 3.12 -12.30
C VAL A 167 14.01 3.74 -10.91
N THR A 168 13.74 5.04 -10.76
CA THR A 168 13.77 5.71 -9.45
C THR A 168 12.73 5.13 -8.49
N TYR A 169 11.54 4.83 -8.99
CA TYR A 169 10.49 4.17 -8.20
C TYR A 169 10.91 2.75 -7.78
N SER A 170 11.49 1.97 -8.70
CA SER A 170 12.03 0.64 -8.40
C SER A 170 13.15 0.69 -7.36
N LEU A 171 14.03 1.70 -7.42
CA LEU A 171 15.10 1.91 -6.44
C LEU A 171 14.53 2.24 -5.06
N GLY A 172 13.52 3.10 -4.99
CA GLY A 172 12.84 3.44 -3.74
C GLY A 172 12.18 2.23 -3.09
N ILE A 173 11.52 1.37 -3.88
CA ILE A 173 10.94 0.12 -3.39
C ILE A 173 12.03 -0.83 -2.89
N ALA A 174 13.09 -1.05 -3.68
CA ALA A 174 14.19 -1.92 -3.30
C ALA A 174 14.87 -1.46 -1.99
N PHE A 175 15.10 -0.15 -1.84
CA PHE A 175 15.67 0.43 -0.63
C PHE A 175 14.73 0.31 0.58
N GLY A 176 13.43 0.57 0.39
CA GLY A 176 12.42 0.39 1.44
C GLY A 176 12.34 -1.06 1.93
N SER A 177 12.40 -2.04 1.01
CA SER A 177 12.40 -3.47 1.35
C SER A 177 13.64 -3.90 2.15
N ILE A 178 14.80 -3.28 1.91
CA ILE A 178 16.05 -3.58 2.63
C ILE A 178 16.03 -3.00 4.04
N ILE A 179 15.45 -1.82 4.24
CA ILE A 179 15.34 -1.21 5.58
C ILE A 179 14.31 -1.93 6.45
N SER A 180 13.25 -2.49 5.84
CA SER A 180 12.19 -3.18 6.56
C SER A 180 12.48 -4.64 6.90
N GLY A 181 13.54 -5.24 6.32
CA GLY A 181 13.90 -6.65 6.48
C GLY A 181 15.07 -6.85 7.43
#